data_AF-A0A2A4YP29-F1
#
_entry.id   AF-A0A2A4YP29-F1
#
_cell.length_a   1.000
_cell.length_b   1.000
_cell.length_c   1.000
_cell.angle_alpha   90.00
_cell.angle_beta   90.00
_cell.angle_gamma   90.00
#
_symmetry.space_group_name_H-M   'P 1'
#
loop_
_entity.id
_entity.type
_entity.pdbx_description
1 polymer ?
#
loop_
_entity_poly.entity_id
_entity_poly.type
_entity_poly.pdbx_seq_one_letter_code
_entity_poly.pdbx_strand_id
1 'polypeptide(L)'
;MRTHEAIVQDYYGTNYIAHKDSDKDITIFIVDDNPVYLNLLKNSIKRKNFSVLAFSTGEECINYLDIQPELVILDYHLDGVNPYAMNGAQVSEIIKKQSPETEVMLISSDKKFQLISKINVAKNLLFKDKQTLPKVKKKINTIIQHSTEKNVQLSKIAAAVIVILMLSLLFYSLFKLF
;
A
#
# COMPACT_ATOMS: atom_id res chain seq x y z
N MET A 1 -18.51 -12.66 -5.33
CA MET A 1 -17.89 -11.95 -4.20
C MET A 1 -17.59 -10.52 -4.63
N ARG A 2 -18.04 -9.50 -3.90
CA ARG A 2 -17.67 -8.11 -4.17
C ARG A 2 -16.21 -7.92 -3.74
N THR A 3 -15.37 -7.47 -4.66
CA THR A 3 -13.89 -7.40 -4.61
C THR A 3 -13.29 -6.38 -3.64
N HIS A 4 -14.01 -5.96 -2.59
CA HIS A 4 -13.64 -4.76 -1.81
C HIS A 4 -13.77 -4.91 -0.29
N GLU A 5 -13.98 -6.13 0.21
CA GLU A 5 -14.20 -6.38 1.64
C GLU A 5 -13.26 -7.49 2.13
N ALA A 6 -12.46 -7.16 3.14
CA ALA A 6 -11.63 -8.08 3.90
C ALA A 6 -12.21 -8.22 5.30
N ILE A 7 -12.45 -9.44 5.78
CA ILE A 7 -12.77 -9.64 7.20
C ILE A 7 -11.43 -9.73 7.93
N VAL A 8 -11.15 -8.74 8.75
CA VAL A 8 -9.94 -8.69 9.57
C VAL A 8 -10.36 -8.90 11.02
N GLN A 9 -9.68 -9.81 11.69
CA GLN A 9 -9.91 -10.05 13.11
C GLN A 9 -8.90 -9.23 13.91
N ASP A 10 -9.39 -8.41 14.84
CA ASP A 10 -8.50 -7.73 15.78
C ASP A 10 -8.02 -8.69 16.88
N TYR A 11 -7.07 -8.20 17.69
CA TYR A 11 -6.48 -8.97 18.79
C TYR A 11 -7.51 -9.43 19.85
N TYR A 12 -8.63 -8.73 19.99
CA TYR A 12 -9.70 -9.12 20.91
C TYR A 12 -10.66 -10.14 20.30
N GLY A 13 -10.34 -10.65 19.11
CA GLY A 13 -11.17 -11.59 18.36
C GLY A 13 -12.33 -10.91 17.63
N THR A 14 -12.38 -9.57 17.58
CA THR A 14 -13.45 -8.82 16.94
C THR A 14 -13.22 -8.83 15.44
N ASN A 15 -14.15 -9.43 14.71
CA ASN A 15 -14.18 -9.32 13.25
C ASN A 15 -14.68 -7.92 12.88
N TYR A 16 -13.88 -7.19 12.10
CA TYR A 16 -14.32 -5.98 11.42
C TYR A 16 -14.11 -6.14 9.93
N ILE A 17 -15.00 -5.53 9.16
CA ILE A 17 -14.85 -5.50 7.71
C ILE A 17 -13.91 -4.35 7.37
N ALA A 18 -12.71 -4.72 6.97
CA ALA A 18 -11.78 -3.85 6.27
C ALA A 18 -12.31 -3.65 4.85
N HIS A 19 -12.98 -2.53 4.63
CA HIS A 19 -13.38 -2.13 3.30
C HIS A 19 -12.25 -1.37 2.62
N LYS A 20 -11.96 -1.69 1.36
CA LYS A 20 -11.34 -0.70 0.47
C LYS A 20 -12.39 0.41 0.31
N ASP A 21 -12.13 1.59 0.86
CA ASP A 21 -12.97 2.76 0.62
C ASP A 21 -13.03 2.96 -0.91
N SER A 22 -14.19 2.76 -1.52
CA SER A 22 -14.34 2.83 -2.99
C SER A 22 -13.97 4.21 -3.54
N ASP A 23 -14.04 5.23 -2.69
CA ASP A 23 -13.68 6.62 -3.00
C ASP A 23 -12.18 6.91 -2.82
N LYS A 24 -11.39 5.95 -2.33
CA LYS A 24 -9.95 6.12 -2.07
C LYS A 24 -9.14 5.19 -2.95
N ASP A 25 -8.42 5.80 -3.87
CA ASP A 25 -7.54 5.06 -4.79
C ASP A 25 -6.39 4.36 -4.08
N ILE A 26 -5.97 4.82 -2.88
CA ILE A 26 -4.76 4.33 -2.20
C ILE A 26 -5.12 3.48 -0.98
N THR A 27 -4.52 2.29 -0.90
CA THR A 27 -4.59 1.32 0.17
C THR A 27 -3.19 0.97 0.70
N ILE A 28 -3.02 1.08 2.01
CA ILE A 28 -1.79 0.75 2.71
C ILE A 28 -2.04 -0.44 3.62
N PHE A 29 -1.16 -1.42 3.55
CA PHE A 29 -1.14 -2.54 4.48
C PHE A 29 -0.10 -2.30 5.57
N ILE A 30 -0.43 -2.68 6.80
CA ILE A 30 0.50 -2.75 7.93
C ILE A 30 0.48 -4.18 8.46
N VAL A 31 1.65 -4.77 8.67
CA VAL A 31 1.78 -6.13 9.19
C VAL A 31 2.77 -6.12 10.33
N ASP A 32 2.31 -6.51 11.52
CA ASP A 32 3.12 -6.61 12.73
C ASP A 32 2.44 -7.59 13.69
N ASP A 33 3.18 -8.54 14.26
CA ASP A 33 2.67 -9.52 15.21
C ASP A 33 2.45 -8.91 16.62
N ASN A 34 2.99 -7.70 16.84
CA ASN A 34 2.78 -6.94 18.05
C ASN A 34 1.52 -6.03 17.91
N PRO A 35 0.40 -6.36 18.60
CA PRO A 35 -0.86 -5.63 18.44
C PRO A 35 -0.77 -4.18 18.91
N VAL A 36 0.10 -3.88 19.88
CA VAL A 36 0.29 -2.51 20.39
C VAL A 36 0.96 -1.64 19.34
N TYR A 37 2.04 -2.14 18.73
CA TYR A 37 2.75 -1.39 17.68
C TYR A 37 1.91 -1.27 16.41
N LEU A 38 1.23 -2.34 16.00
CA LEU A 38 0.30 -2.35 14.88
C LEU A 38 -0.76 -1.24 15.03
N ASN A 39 -1.42 -1.17 16.19
CA ASN A 39 -2.44 -0.16 16.46
C ASN A 39 -1.85 1.26 16.56
N LEU A 40 -0.68 1.41 17.20
CA LEU A 40 0.03 2.68 17.28
C LEU A 40 0.33 3.23 15.87
N LEU A 41 0.89 2.41 14.99
CA LEU A 41 1.26 2.81 13.64
C LEU A 41 0.01 3.14 12.82
N LYS A 42 -1.01 2.27 12.84
CA LYS A 42 -2.31 2.48 12.19
C LYS A 42 -2.92 3.82 12.57
N ASN A 43 -3.01 4.12 13.86
CA ASN A 43 -3.58 5.38 14.35
C ASN A 43 -2.70 6.59 14.05
N SER A 44 -1.37 6.42 14.03
CA SER A 44 -0.42 7.51 13.77
C SER A 44 -0.43 8.00 12.32
N ILE A 45 -0.81 7.14 11.37
CA ILE A 45 -0.84 7.47 9.94
C ILE A 45 -2.26 7.66 9.39
N LYS A 46 -3.31 7.29 10.13
CA LYS A 46 -4.71 7.38 9.68
C LYS A 46 -5.05 8.75 9.11
N ARG A 47 -5.56 8.79 7.87
CA ARG A 47 -5.98 10.01 7.17
C ARG A 47 -7.20 9.75 6.28
N LYS A 48 -7.81 10.83 5.78
CA LYS A 48 -9.00 10.77 4.91
C LYS A 48 -8.73 10.38 3.46
N ASN A 49 -7.48 10.37 3.00
CA ASN A 49 -7.14 10.23 1.57
C ASN A 49 -6.55 8.86 1.18
N PHE A 50 -6.46 7.92 2.12
CA PHE A 50 -6.13 6.52 1.85
C PHE A 50 -6.79 5.61 2.88
N SER A 51 -6.81 4.32 2.57
CA SER A 51 -7.26 3.23 3.44
C SER A 51 -6.06 2.57 4.11
N VAL A 52 -6.23 2.13 5.36
CA VAL A 52 -5.21 1.36 6.09
C VAL A 52 -5.81 0.05 6.53
N LEU A 53 -5.29 -1.05 6.00
CA LEU A 53 -5.59 -2.40 6.46
C LEU A 53 -4.43 -2.89 7.33
N ALA A 54 -4.73 -3.56 8.43
CA ALA A 54 -3.75 -4.00 9.40
C ALA A 54 -3.91 -5.50 9.61
N PHE A 55 -2.81 -6.24 9.54
CA PHE A 55 -2.77 -7.70 9.65
C PHE A 55 -1.82 -8.09 10.77
N SER A 56 -2.14 -9.20 11.43
CA SER A 56 -1.34 -9.71 12.55
C SER A 56 -0.24 -10.67 12.09
N THR A 57 -0.37 -11.21 10.89
CA THR A 57 0.55 -12.21 10.33
C THR A 57 0.84 -11.94 8.85
N GLY A 58 1.96 -12.47 8.37
CA GLY A 58 2.34 -12.39 6.97
C GLY A 58 1.39 -13.15 6.06
N GLU A 59 0.93 -14.32 6.51
CA GLU A 59 -0.03 -15.20 5.85
C GLU A 59 -1.36 -14.48 5.61
N GLU A 60 -1.89 -13.82 6.64
CA GLU A 60 -3.12 -13.02 6.52
C GLU A 60 -2.93 -11.89 5.49
N CYS A 61 -1.81 -11.16 5.57
CA CYS A 61 -1.48 -10.12 4.59
C CYS A 61 -1.45 -10.65 3.15
N ILE A 62 -0.83 -11.82 2.92
CA ILE A 62 -0.70 -12.42 1.60
C ILE A 62 -2.07 -12.79 1.02
N ASN A 63 -2.97 -13.32 1.84
CA ASN A 63 -4.33 -13.68 1.42
C ASN A 63 -5.15 -12.49 0.89
N TYR A 64 -4.74 -11.26 1.22
CA TYR A 64 -5.41 -10.03 0.80
C TYR A 64 -4.66 -9.23 -0.28
N LEU A 65 -3.59 -9.77 -0.87
CA LEU A 65 -2.79 -9.05 -1.88
C LEU A 65 -3.54 -8.72 -3.17
N ASP A 66 -4.64 -9.41 -3.46
CA ASP A 66 -5.54 -9.10 -4.59
C ASP A 66 -6.16 -7.70 -4.50
N ILE A 67 -6.14 -7.06 -3.32
CA ILE A 67 -6.55 -5.67 -3.11
C ILE A 67 -5.57 -4.68 -3.78
N GLN A 68 -4.35 -5.15 -4.11
CA GLN A 68 -3.25 -4.42 -4.73
C GLN A 68 -2.87 -3.16 -3.94
N PRO A 69 -2.33 -3.31 -2.71
CA PRO A 69 -1.89 -2.16 -1.93
C PRO A 69 -0.72 -1.44 -2.61
N GLU A 70 -0.68 -0.11 -2.55
CA GLU A 70 0.45 0.67 -3.04
C GLU A 70 1.64 0.59 -2.10
N LEU A 71 1.39 0.34 -0.81
CA LEU A 71 2.43 0.20 0.21
C LEU A 71 2.07 -0.89 1.21
N VAL A 72 3.03 -1.77 1.49
CA VAL A 72 3.03 -2.67 2.64
C VAL A 72 4.13 -2.22 3.61
N ILE A 73 3.75 -1.88 4.83
CA ILE A 73 4.65 -1.63 5.94
C ILE A 73 4.74 -2.90 6.76
N LEU A 74 5.92 -3.51 6.78
CA LEU A 74 6.11 -4.90 7.19
C LEU A 74 7.12 -4.96 8.34
N ASP A 75 6.73 -5.50 9.48
CA ASP A 75 7.70 -5.87 10.50
C ASP A 75 8.57 -7.03 10.02
N TYR A 76 9.84 -7.02 10.41
CA TYR A 76 10.76 -8.10 10.07
C TYR A 76 10.49 -9.37 10.91
N HIS A 77 10.15 -9.21 12.19
CA HIS A 77 10.03 -10.30 13.17
C HIS A 77 8.57 -10.72 13.39
N LEU A 78 7.89 -11.13 12.32
CA LEU A 78 6.52 -11.67 12.40
C LEU A 78 6.42 -13.07 13.04
N ASP A 79 7.58 -13.68 13.30
CA ASP A 79 7.76 -14.98 13.92
C ASP A 79 7.97 -14.90 15.45
N GLY A 80 7.73 -13.72 16.05
CA GLY A 80 7.91 -13.50 17.49
C GLY A 80 6.92 -14.27 18.36
N VAL A 81 5.67 -14.43 17.89
CA VAL A 81 4.63 -15.23 18.57
C VAL A 81 4.64 -16.68 18.12
N ASN A 82 4.77 -16.94 16.81
CA ASN A 82 4.80 -18.27 16.23
C ASN A 82 6.10 -18.48 15.45
N PRO A 83 7.04 -19.33 15.92
CA PRO A 83 8.33 -19.53 15.27
C PRO A 83 8.23 -20.23 13.90
N TYR A 84 7.06 -20.76 13.54
CA TYR A 84 6.79 -21.36 12.23
C TYR A 84 6.11 -20.39 11.25
N ALA A 85 5.76 -19.17 11.69
CA ALA A 85 5.23 -18.15 10.80
C ALA A 85 6.31 -17.62 9.85
N MET A 86 5.91 -17.12 8.69
CA MET A 86 6.84 -16.45 7.79
C MET A 86 7.35 -15.15 8.42
N ASN A 87 8.67 -14.94 8.36
CA ASN A 87 9.25 -13.65 8.73
C ASN A 87 9.03 -12.59 7.64
N GLY A 88 9.31 -11.32 7.97
CA GLY A 88 9.08 -10.20 7.06
C GLY A 88 9.88 -10.27 5.76
N ALA A 89 11.07 -10.90 5.75
CA ALA A 89 11.83 -11.06 4.52
C ALA A 89 11.14 -12.02 3.54
N GLN A 90 10.66 -13.16 4.03
CA GLN A 90 9.92 -14.15 3.24
C GLN A 90 8.61 -13.57 2.71
N VAL A 91 7.87 -12.85 3.56
CA VAL A 91 6.62 -12.18 3.17
C VAL A 91 6.89 -11.11 2.09
N SER A 92 7.95 -10.31 2.25
CA SER A 92 8.35 -9.31 1.26
C SER A 92 8.67 -9.93 -0.11
N GLU A 93 9.31 -11.10 -0.14
CA GLU A 93 9.62 -11.81 -1.39
C GLU A 93 8.33 -12.24 -2.11
N ILE A 94 7.37 -12.80 -1.37
CA ILE A 94 6.07 -13.22 -1.92
C ILE A 94 5.29 -12.02 -2.45
N ILE A 95 5.22 -10.92 -1.68
CA ILE A 95 4.55 -9.67 -2.11
C ILE A 95 5.16 -9.20 -3.43
N LYS A 96 6.48 -9.17 -3.55
CA LYS A 96 7.16 -8.71 -4.77
C LYS A 96 6.96 -9.64 -5.96
N LYS A 97 6.75 -10.93 -5.73
CA LYS A 97 6.43 -11.90 -6.78
C LYS A 97 4.98 -11.78 -7.28
N GLN A 98 4.03 -11.56 -6.37
CA GLN A 98 2.60 -11.53 -6.69
C GLN A 98 2.10 -10.14 -7.10
N SER A 99 2.65 -9.10 -6.47
CA SER A 99 2.30 -7.68 -6.70
C SER A 99 3.58 -6.84 -6.85
N PRO A 100 4.29 -6.93 -7.99
CA PRO A 100 5.60 -6.28 -8.19
C PRO A 100 5.60 -4.76 -7.94
N GLU A 101 4.48 -4.11 -8.29
CA GLU A 101 4.25 -2.68 -8.15
C GLU A 101 4.02 -2.24 -6.69
N THR A 102 3.59 -3.15 -5.81
CA THR A 102 3.39 -2.86 -4.39
C THR A 102 4.71 -2.49 -3.75
N GLU A 103 4.80 -1.29 -3.20
CA GLU A 103 5.99 -0.89 -2.47
C GLU A 103 6.06 -1.59 -1.11
N VAL A 104 7.24 -2.06 -0.70
CA VAL A 104 7.41 -2.73 0.60
C VAL A 104 8.42 -1.95 1.42
N MET A 105 8.05 -1.61 2.65
CA MET A 105 8.90 -0.98 3.64
C MET A 105 9.05 -1.93 4.83
N LEU A 106 10.25 -2.46 5.01
CA LEU A 106 10.60 -3.30 6.14
C LEU A 106 10.97 -2.44 7.35
N ILE A 107 10.45 -2.81 8.51
CA ILE A 107 10.71 -2.15 9.78
C ILE A 107 11.21 -3.19 10.78
N SER A 108 12.26 -2.90 11.55
CA SER A 108 12.79 -3.84 12.56
C SER A 108 13.37 -3.14 13.78
N SER A 109 13.27 -3.78 14.95
CA SER A 109 13.92 -3.38 16.20
C SER A 109 15.33 -3.98 16.39
N ASP A 110 15.80 -4.86 15.50
CA ASP A 110 17.15 -5.43 15.62
C ASP A 110 18.21 -4.35 15.32
N LYS A 111 19.14 -4.17 16.26
CA LYS A 111 20.23 -3.19 16.21
C LYS A 111 21.10 -3.34 14.95
N LYS A 112 21.20 -4.53 14.36
CA LYS A 112 21.89 -4.72 13.08
C LYS A 112 21.27 -3.86 11.97
N PHE A 113 19.94 -3.76 11.93
CA PHE A 113 19.23 -2.91 10.98
C PHE A 113 19.35 -1.41 11.29
N GLN A 114 19.68 -1.04 12.53
CA GLN A 114 20.02 0.35 12.86
C GLN A 114 21.22 0.85 12.06
N LEU A 115 22.26 0.02 11.92
CA LEU A 115 23.43 0.40 11.13
C LEU A 115 23.07 0.47 9.64
N ILE A 116 22.38 -0.54 9.12
CA ILE A 116 22.00 -0.64 7.70
C ILE A 116 21.09 0.53 7.28
N SER A 117 20.11 0.88 8.11
CA SER A 117 19.20 1.99 7.84
C SER A 117 19.88 3.36 7.85
N LYS A 118 20.99 3.54 8.60
CA LYS A 118 21.78 4.78 8.63
C LYS A 118 22.64 4.96 7.39
N ILE A 119 23.21 3.88 6.87
CA ILE A 119 24.08 3.91 5.68
C ILE A 119 23.27 3.99 4.37
N ASN A 120 21.94 4.03 4.44
CA ASN A 120 21.01 4.22 3.32
C ASN A 120 21.18 3.21 2.16
N VAL A 121 21.85 2.08 2.42
CA VAL A 121 22.07 1.00 1.44
C VAL A 121 20.74 0.31 1.12
N ALA A 122 19.90 0.12 2.14
CA ALA A 122 18.55 -0.40 1.98
C ALA A 122 17.53 0.72 2.23
N LYS A 123 17.17 1.46 1.17
CA LYS A 123 16.25 2.62 1.24
C LYS A 123 14.89 2.29 1.85
N ASN A 124 14.47 1.03 1.73
CA ASN A 124 13.16 0.55 2.19
C ASN A 124 13.22 -0.18 3.53
N LEU A 125 14.35 -0.14 4.23
CA LEU A 125 14.55 -0.79 5.53
C LEU A 125 14.76 0.26 6.62
N LEU A 126 13.90 0.23 7.64
CA LEU A 126 13.91 1.17 8.75
C LEU A 126 14.15 0.47 10.07
N PHE A 127 14.97 1.09 10.92
CA PHE A 127 15.03 0.73 12.33
C PHE A 127 13.88 1.40 13.10
N LYS A 128 13.23 0.68 14.02
CA LYS A 128 12.13 1.15 14.87
C LYS A 128 12.65 2.19 15.88
N ASP A 129 12.64 3.45 15.49
CA ASP A 129 13.04 4.59 16.31
C ASP A 129 12.11 5.80 16.11
N LYS A 130 12.49 6.96 16.66
CA LYS A 130 11.71 8.19 16.57
C LYS A 130 11.56 8.70 15.13
N GLN A 131 12.43 8.29 14.21
CA GLN A 131 12.43 8.71 12.81
C GLN A 131 11.60 7.77 11.92
N THR A 132 11.16 6.61 12.41
CA THR A 132 10.33 5.68 11.64
C THR A 132 9.03 6.32 11.19
N LEU A 133 8.25 6.91 12.10
CA LEU A 133 6.96 7.54 11.77
C LEU A 133 7.09 8.71 10.77
N PRO A 134 8.03 9.65 10.95
CA PRO A 134 8.31 10.67 9.94
C PRO A 134 8.65 10.09 8.55
N LYS A 135 9.48 9.06 8.48
CA LYS A 135 9.87 8.41 7.22
C LYS A 135 8.68 7.69 6.56
N VAL A 136 7.87 6.96 7.33
CA VAL A 136 6.63 6.35 6.86
C VAL A 136 5.69 7.41 6.29
N LYS A 137 5.41 8.49 7.03
CA LYS A 137 4.54 9.58 6.56
C LYS A 137 5.08 10.24 5.28
N LYS A 138 6.40 10.46 5.20
CA LYS A 138 7.04 10.97 3.98
C LYS A 138 6.81 10.03 2.80
N LYS A 139 6.99 8.72 3.01
CA LYS A 139 6.81 7.73 1.96
C LYS A 139 5.38 7.68 1.44
N ILE A 140 4.41 7.67 2.35
CA ILE A 140 2.99 7.72 2.03
C ILE A 140 2.65 8.97 1.22
N ASN A 141 3.15 10.14 1.62
CA ASN A 141 2.96 11.38 0.86
C ASN A 141 3.53 11.28 -0.56
N THR A 142 4.70 10.67 -0.73
CA THR A 142 5.29 10.45 -2.07
C THR A 142 4.40 9.56 -2.94
N ILE A 143 3.84 8.49 -2.38
CA ILE A 143 2.91 7.60 -3.09
C ILE A 143 1.63 8.34 -3.50
N ILE A 144 1.06 9.12 -2.57
CA ILE A 144 -0.11 9.95 -2.85
C ILE A 144 0.18 10.92 -4.00
N GLN A 145 1.31 11.61 -3.94
CA GLN A 145 1.70 12.55 -4.98
C GLN A 145 1.81 11.86 -6.34
N HIS A 146 2.54 10.74 -6.43
CA HIS A 146 2.67 10.00 -7.70
C HIS A 146 1.33 9.49 -8.24
N SER A 147 0.44 9.00 -7.36
CA SER A 147 -0.91 8.58 -7.74
C SER A 147 -1.73 9.75 -8.31
N THR A 148 -1.70 10.91 -7.65
CA THR A 148 -2.38 12.12 -8.14
C THR A 148 -1.84 12.61 -9.48
N GLU A 149 -0.52 12.61 -9.67
CA GLU A 149 0.12 13.01 -10.92
C GLU A 149 -0.26 12.08 -12.09
N LYS A 150 -0.26 10.76 -11.84
CA LYS A 150 -0.66 9.74 -12.81
C LYS A 150 -2.13 9.93 -13.25
N ASN A 151 -3.04 10.18 -12.30
CA ASN A 151 -4.46 10.41 -12.59
C ASN A 151 -4.69 11.71 -13.40
N VAL A 152 -3.96 12.78 -13.08
CA VAL A 152 -4.00 14.03 -13.86
C VAL A 152 -3.47 13.82 -15.28
N GLN A 153 -2.42 13.04 -15.46
CA GLN A 153 -1.88 12.75 -16.79
C GLN A 153 -2.85 11.91 -17.63
N LEU A 154 -3.47 10.88 -17.04
CA LEU A 154 -4.43 10.02 -17.72
C LEU A 154 -5.67 10.79 -18.19
N SER A 155 -6.21 11.68 -17.35
CA SER A 155 -7.37 12.50 -17.71
C SER A 155 -7.09 13.49 -18.86
N LYS A 156 -5.88 14.06 -18.93
CA LYS A 156 -5.45 14.91 -20.07
C LYS A 156 -5.40 14.13 -21.39
N ILE A 157 -4.86 12.92 -21.36
CA ILE A 157 -4.79 12.04 -22.54
C ILE A 157 -6.20 11.69 -23.02
N ALA A 158 -7.08 11.29 -22.10
CA ALA A 158 -8.47 10.97 -22.43
C ALA A 158 -9.20 12.16 -23.07
N ALA A 159 -9.03 13.37 -22.53
CA ALA A 159 -9.61 14.58 -23.11
C ALA A 159 -9.11 14.84 -24.54
N ALA A 160 -7.81 14.68 -24.80
CA ALA A 160 -7.25 14.84 -26.14
C ALA A 160 -7.82 13.81 -27.14
N VAL A 161 -8.00 12.56 -26.72
CA VAL A 161 -8.61 11.51 -27.56
C VAL A 161 -10.06 11.85 -27.90
N ILE A 162 -10.84 12.33 -26.93
CA ILE A 162 -12.24 12.75 -27.16
C ILE A 162 -12.29 13.90 -28.18
N VAL A 163 -11.41 14.89 -28.07
CA VAL A 163 -11.33 16.01 -29.02
C VAL A 163 -11.02 15.52 -30.44
N ILE A 164 -10.07 14.59 -30.59
CA ILE A 164 -9.73 14.02 -31.90
C ILE A 164 -10.92 13.26 -32.51
N LEU A 165 -11.64 12.48 -31.71
CA LEU A 165 -12.84 11.76 -32.14
C LEU A 165 -13.98 12.72 -32.54
N MET A 166 -14.13 13.84 -31.84
CA MET A 166 -15.11 14.87 -32.22
C MET A 166 -14.76 15.51 -33.56
N LEU A 167 -13.47 15.82 -33.80
CA LEU A 167 -13.00 16.40 -35.05
C LEU A 167 -13.17 15.43 -36.23
N SER A 168 -12.89 14.14 -36.03
CA SER A 168 -13.06 13.13 -37.10
C SER A 168 -14.53 12.94 -37.48
N LEU A 169 -15.45 12.94 -36.51
CA LEU A 169 -16.89 12.90 -36.75
C LEU A 169 -17.39 14.14 -37.49
N LEU A 170 -16.90 15.33 -37.11
CA LEU A 170 -17.27 16.58 -37.76
C LEU A 170 -16.79 16.59 -39.23
N PHE A 171 -15.57 16.12 -39.47
CA PHE A 171 -15.03 15.96 -40.82
C PHE A 171 -15.85 14.96 -41.66
N TYR A 172 -16.22 13.82 -41.09
CA TYR A 172 -17.08 12.84 -41.76
C TYR A 172 -18.46 13.42 -42.11
N SER A 173 -19.07 14.18 -41.20
CA SER A 173 -20.36 14.83 -41.44
C SER A 173 -20.28 15.89 -42.55
N LEU A 174 -19.18 16.64 -42.62
CA LEU A 174 -18.95 17.60 -43.70
C LEU A 174 -18.77 16.87 -45.04
N PHE A 175 -17.95 15.82 -45.08
CA PHE A 175 -17.71 15.05 -46.30
C PHE A 175 -18.98 14.41 -46.86
N LYS A 176 -19.90 13.94 -45.99
CA LYS A 176 -21.18 13.36 -46.42
C LYS A 176 -22.15 14.39 -47.03
N LEU A 177 -21.95 15.68 -46.76
CA LEU A 177 -22.81 16.76 -47.24
C LEU A 177 -22.45 17.23 -48.67
N PHE A 178 -21.25 16.88 -49.14
CA PHE A 178 -20.75 17.14 -50.49
C PHE A 178 -20.87 15.88 -51.37
#